data_AF-A0A3M1ZMW5-F1
#
_entry.id   AF-A0A3M1ZMW5-F1
#
_cell.length_a   1.000
_cell.length_b   1.000
_cell.length_c   1.000
_cell.angle_alpha   90.00
_cell.angle_beta   90.00
_cell.angle_gamma   90.00
#
_symmetry.space_group_name_H-M   'P 1'
#
loop_
_entity.id
_entity.type
_entity.pdbx_description
1 polymer ?
#
loop_
_entity_poly.entity_id
_entity_poly.type
_entity_poly.pdbx_seq_one_letter_code
_entity_poly.pdbx_strand_id
1 'polypeptide(L)'
;HPEWVLTDDEGRPVDGYGPVERALGWIEGIYADPASLGYRDLFVEVVREVVAAYPVGEIHLDFVRYPGPGYGQGGPLGERFREIWGLDPRLLPPELRDAPDLAAWLDGSMPAGDRILTTLGLLWAEARAREVTALVRAVRRELDRAEGRRVRLSAAVWPDPGSSYRDKGQDWRTWAAEGLVDALYPMAYFGPPARVEAQARRALAAVGPWGTELWLGLGGYVKAPAQIREEARRAAVGRYCLFDWGTLLDRPGGPGPWVEALAGRFVPPVSHRAPPAPRTEGGRRLWALVDRVVGGDWAGLAVPDGALDRRWAEFEAARQGVLPAALDAAARSTVTVPDWVDLAGIFRYVNPDDPPERVAEQASRAREALERVRAGEDFGRVAREVSQGGTARFGGPLGRRYLTEGLPGREALAAAKPGDLVGPVRVPNG
;
A
#
# COMPACT_ATOMS: atom_id res chain seq x y z
N HIS A 1 10.31 24.73 5.37
CA HIS A 1 11.10 23.59 4.91
C HIS A 1 10.44 22.90 3.71
N PRO A 2 10.37 23.53 2.52
CA PRO A 2 9.86 22.88 1.31
C PRO A 2 10.64 21.60 0.93
N GLU A 3 11.90 21.54 1.33
CA GLU A 3 12.80 20.40 1.13
C GLU A 3 12.41 19.15 1.93
N TRP A 4 11.45 19.26 2.85
CA TRP A 4 10.90 18.12 3.59
C TRP A 4 9.61 17.59 2.98
N VAL A 5 9.01 18.31 2.02
CA VAL A 5 7.71 17.93 1.45
C VAL A 5 7.89 16.72 0.53
N LEU A 6 7.02 15.72 0.70
CA LEU A 6 6.99 14.55 -0.16
C LEU A 6 6.64 14.92 -1.60
N THR A 7 7.26 14.23 -2.56
CA THR A 7 6.97 14.38 -3.98
C THR A 7 6.36 13.10 -4.56
N ASP A 8 5.58 13.26 -5.63
CA ASP A 8 5.07 12.16 -6.44
C ASP A 8 6.11 11.62 -7.44
N ASP A 9 5.69 10.70 -8.31
CA ASP A 9 6.51 10.12 -9.37
C ASP A 9 6.77 11.06 -10.56
N GLU A 10 6.09 12.22 -10.62
CA GLU A 10 6.39 13.32 -11.53
C GLU A 10 7.37 14.34 -10.89
N GLY A 11 7.71 14.15 -9.61
CA GLY A 11 8.57 15.05 -8.84
C GLY A 11 7.87 16.30 -8.32
N ARG A 12 6.53 16.31 -8.33
CA ARG A 12 5.73 17.44 -7.87
C ARG A 12 5.49 17.35 -6.34
N PRO A 13 5.70 18.44 -5.59
CA PRO A 13 5.40 18.49 -4.16
C PRO A 13 3.91 18.33 -3.85
N VAL A 14 3.57 17.53 -2.84
CA VAL A 14 2.17 17.23 -2.48
C VAL A 14 1.43 18.37 -1.78
N ASP A 15 2.16 19.38 -1.26
CA ASP A 15 1.57 20.58 -0.66
C ASP A 15 0.92 21.50 -1.71
N GLY A 16 1.34 21.39 -2.97
CA GLY A 16 0.73 22.07 -4.12
C GLY A 16 -0.57 21.45 -4.63
N TYR A 17 -1.01 20.31 -4.09
CA TYR A 17 -2.16 19.59 -4.64
C TYR A 17 -3.49 20.28 -4.34
N GLY A 18 -4.29 20.49 -5.39
CA GLY A 18 -5.69 20.85 -5.34
C GLY A 18 -6.60 19.66 -4.97
N PRO A 19 -7.92 19.91 -4.75
CA PRO A 19 -8.84 18.88 -4.26
C PRO A 19 -9.00 17.65 -5.17
N VAL A 20 -8.93 17.84 -6.50
CA VAL A 20 -9.03 16.74 -7.47
C VAL A 20 -7.75 15.91 -7.47
N GLU A 21 -6.58 16.55 -7.39
CA GLU A 21 -5.29 15.87 -7.36
C GLU A 21 -5.14 15.03 -6.10
N ARG A 22 -5.55 15.57 -4.95
CA ARG A 22 -5.58 14.79 -3.70
C ARG A 22 -6.49 13.56 -3.80
N ALA A 23 -7.63 13.71 -4.48
CA ALA A 23 -8.57 12.62 -4.72
C ALA A 23 -8.07 11.58 -5.73
N LEU A 24 -7.33 12.00 -6.76
CA LEU A 24 -6.67 11.10 -7.72
C LEU A 24 -5.56 10.31 -7.06
N GLY A 25 -4.71 10.98 -6.28
CA GLY A 25 -3.58 10.40 -5.59
C GLY A 25 -3.92 9.66 -4.30
N TRP A 26 -5.20 9.62 -3.91
CA TRP A 26 -5.69 9.05 -2.65
C TRP A 26 -4.86 9.51 -1.43
N ILE A 27 -4.53 10.80 -1.39
CA ILE A 27 -3.70 11.39 -0.34
C ILE A 27 -4.56 12.23 0.61
N GLU A 28 -4.39 11.95 1.90
CA GLU A 28 -5.22 12.49 2.97
C GLU A 28 -4.85 13.93 3.35
N GLY A 29 -3.62 14.35 3.04
CA GLY A 29 -3.12 15.67 3.41
C GLY A 29 -1.72 15.95 2.86
N ILE A 30 -1.01 16.85 3.54
CA ILE A 30 0.39 17.14 3.23
C ILE A 30 1.27 16.12 3.97
N TYR A 31 2.22 15.53 3.26
CA TYR A 31 3.16 14.56 3.80
C TYR A 31 4.56 15.13 3.78
N ALA A 32 5.28 14.93 4.89
CA ALA A 32 6.72 15.06 4.88
C ALA A 32 7.35 13.76 4.34
N ASP A 33 8.42 13.89 3.57
CA ASP A 33 9.20 12.75 3.10
C ASP A 33 9.92 12.12 4.29
N PRO A 34 9.63 10.84 4.64
CA PRO A 34 10.33 10.19 5.73
C PRO A 34 11.82 10.11 5.46
N ALA A 35 12.31 10.20 4.22
CA ALA A 35 13.74 10.22 3.88
C ALA A 35 14.47 11.51 4.29
N SER A 36 13.75 12.57 4.68
CA SER A 36 14.33 13.82 5.19
C SER A 36 14.85 13.63 6.61
N LEU A 37 16.17 13.76 6.79
CA LEU A 37 16.80 13.68 8.11
C LEU A 37 16.32 14.82 9.03
N GLY A 38 16.24 16.05 8.52
CA GLY A 38 15.77 17.20 9.30
C GLY A 38 14.32 17.04 9.78
N TYR A 39 13.44 16.45 8.95
CA TYR A 39 12.09 16.12 9.37
C TYR A 39 12.08 15.06 10.49
N ARG A 40 12.89 14.01 10.38
CA ARG A 40 12.98 12.98 11.44
C ARG A 40 13.46 13.56 12.76
N ASP A 41 14.45 14.43 12.72
CA ASP A 41 15.00 15.07 13.91
C ASP A 41 13.92 15.91 14.59
N LEU A 42 13.18 16.74 13.82
CA LEU A 42 12.04 17.50 14.35
C LEU A 42 10.94 16.58 14.90
N PHE A 43 10.61 15.49 14.20
CA PHE A 43 9.58 14.55 14.65
C PHE A 43 9.96 13.94 16.00
N VAL A 44 11.22 13.54 16.18
CA VAL A 44 11.75 13.00 17.43
C VAL A 44 11.77 14.07 18.53
N GLU A 45 12.12 15.32 18.19
CA GLU A 45 12.08 16.44 19.13
C GLU A 45 10.66 16.70 19.65
N VAL A 46 9.65 16.70 18.77
CA VAL A 46 8.25 16.83 19.15
C VAL A 46 7.81 15.67 20.06
N VAL A 47 8.21 14.43 19.75
CA VAL A 47 7.93 13.28 20.62
C VAL A 47 8.56 13.48 22.00
N ARG A 48 9.83 13.91 22.05
CA ARG A 48 10.53 14.21 23.30
C ARG A 48 9.80 15.29 24.10
N GLU A 49 9.39 16.38 23.45
CA GLU A 49 8.65 17.47 24.09
C GLU A 49 7.33 16.97 24.69
N VAL A 50 6.54 16.21 23.93
CA VAL A 50 5.28 15.63 24.42
C VAL A 50 5.51 14.73 25.62
N VAL A 51 6.51 13.86 25.55
CA VAL A 51 6.85 12.95 26.65
C VAL A 51 7.36 13.73 27.87
N ALA A 52 8.14 14.79 27.69
CA ALA A 52 8.67 15.58 28.80
C ALA A 52 7.59 16.45 29.47
N ALA A 53 6.71 17.05 28.68
CA ALA A 53 5.70 18.00 29.15
C ALA A 53 4.43 17.34 29.70
N TYR A 54 4.10 16.12 29.24
CA TYR A 54 2.85 15.46 29.59
C TYR A 54 3.08 14.04 30.15
N PRO A 55 2.26 13.59 31.13
CA PRO A 55 2.35 12.25 31.71
C PRO A 55 1.71 11.20 30.79
N VAL A 56 2.15 11.13 29.53
CA VAL A 56 1.65 10.16 28.56
C VAL A 56 2.23 8.77 28.83
N GLY A 57 1.36 7.75 28.77
CA GLY A 57 1.77 6.34 28.88
C GLY A 57 2.13 5.70 27.54
N GLU A 58 1.71 6.29 26.43
CA GLU A 58 1.88 5.74 25.08
C GLU A 58 1.98 6.87 24.05
N ILE A 59 2.85 6.69 23.06
CA ILE A 59 2.85 7.44 21.80
C ILE A 59 2.27 6.52 20.72
N HIS A 60 1.19 6.97 20.07
CA HIS A 60 0.59 6.27 18.95
C HIS A 60 0.91 6.98 17.65
N LEU A 61 1.57 6.28 16.72
CA LEU A 61 1.92 6.78 15.41
C LEU A 61 0.79 6.51 14.42
N ASP A 62 0.04 7.55 14.08
CA ASP A 62 -0.86 7.53 12.94
C ASP A 62 -0.14 8.05 11.68
N PHE A 63 -0.54 7.56 10.51
CA PHE A 63 0.01 7.98 9.21
C PHE A 63 1.55 7.90 9.06
N VAL A 64 2.23 7.06 9.85
CA VAL A 64 3.66 6.75 9.67
C VAL A 64 3.88 5.86 8.43
N ARG A 65 3.70 6.45 7.24
CA ARG A 65 3.68 5.76 5.94
C ARG A 65 3.82 6.73 4.76
N TYR A 66 4.07 6.19 3.57
CA TYR A 66 3.76 6.87 2.31
C TYR A 66 2.25 6.78 1.99
N PRO A 67 1.68 7.76 1.27
CA PRO A 67 0.28 7.70 0.85
C PRO A 67 -0.01 6.53 -0.10
N GLY A 68 0.95 6.18 -0.96
CA GLY A 68 0.85 5.10 -1.93
C GLY A 68 2.17 4.83 -2.63
N PRO A 69 2.19 3.91 -3.61
CA PRO A 69 3.43 3.51 -4.27
C PRO A 69 4.01 4.57 -5.23
N GLY A 70 3.19 5.50 -5.72
CA GLY A 70 3.60 6.63 -6.57
C GLY A 70 4.20 7.82 -5.84
N TYR A 71 4.72 7.63 -4.62
CA TYR A 71 5.33 8.71 -3.83
C TYR A 71 6.73 8.34 -3.33
N GLY A 72 7.59 9.37 -3.25
CA GLY A 72 8.97 9.30 -2.77
C GLY A 72 10.04 9.20 -3.87
N GLN A 73 9.64 9.08 -5.14
CA GLN A 73 10.56 8.88 -6.27
C GLN A 73 11.33 10.14 -6.64
N GLY A 74 10.70 11.32 -6.59
CA GLY A 74 11.33 12.58 -7.01
C GLY A 74 12.20 13.27 -5.96
N GLY A 75 12.34 12.70 -4.76
CA GLY A 75 13.05 13.30 -3.63
C GLY A 75 14.46 12.73 -3.39
N PRO A 76 15.08 13.06 -2.23
CA PRO A 76 16.42 12.59 -1.87
C PRO A 76 16.57 11.07 -1.86
N LEU A 77 15.49 10.33 -1.55
CA LEU A 77 15.50 8.88 -1.61
C LEU A 77 15.69 8.37 -3.05
N GLY A 78 15.02 9.00 -4.02
CA GLY A 78 15.13 8.62 -5.42
C GLY A 78 16.51 8.92 -6.01
N GLU A 79 17.12 10.04 -5.61
CA GLU A 79 18.50 10.37 -5.97
C GLU A 79 19.48 9.31 -5.46
N ARG A 80 19.41 8.97 -4.16
CA ARG A 80 20.22 7.89 -3.57
C ARG A 80 19.97 6.55 -4.24
N PHE A 81 18.71 6.24 -4.56
CA PHE A 81 18.38 5.00 -5.24
C PHE A 81 19.02 4.92 -6.62
N ARG A 82 18.97 6.00 -7.39
CA ARG A 82 19.63 6.11 -8.70
C ARG A 82 21.14 5.96 -8.58
N GLU A 83 21.77 6.58 -7.59
CA GLU A 83 23.21 6.44 -7.34
C GLU A 83 23.61 4.99 -7.01
N ILE A 84 22.82 4.34 -6.15
CA ILE A 84 23.12 2.97 -5.70
C ILE A 84 22.85 1.97 -6.82
N TRP A 85 21.72 2.08 -7.52
CA TRP A 85 21.21 1.03 -8.42
C TRP A 85 21.32 1.34 -9.90
N GLY A 86 21.57 2.59 -10.29
CA GLY A 86 21.78 3.02 -11.67
C GLY A 86 20.51 3.35 -12.45
N LEU A 87 19.32 3.34 -11.82
CA LEU A 87 18.05 3.73 -12.45
C LEU A 87 17.32 4.77 -11.59
N ASP A 88 16.80 5.82 -12.23
CA ASP A 88 15.85 6.74 -11.58
C ASP A 88 14.52 6.01 -11.31
N PRO A 89 14.05 5.93 -10.05
CA PRO A 89 12.86 5.15 -9.72
C PRO A 89 11.56 5.72 -10.35
N ARG A 90 11.57 6.95 -10.89
CA ARG A 90 10.45 7.48 -11.70
C ARG A 90 10.28 6.75 -13.03
N LEU A 91 11.31 6.06 -13.49
CA LEU A 91 11.27 5.26 -14.71
C LEU A 91 10.75 3.83 -14.48
N LEU A 92 10.42 3.46 -13.24
CA LEU A 92 9.81 2.16 -12.93
C LEU A 92 8.32 2.18 -13.31
N PRO A 93 7.86 1.29 -14.21
CA PRO A 93 6.46 1.20 -14.55
C PRO A 93 5.59 0.89 -13.31
N PRO A 94 4.47 1.60 -13.10
CA PRO A 94 3.57 1.35 -11.97
C PRO A 94 3.14 -0.11 -11.85
N GLU A 95 2.92 -0.81 -12.96
CA GLU A 95 2.46 -2.20 -12.98
C GLU A 95 3.49 -3.14 -12.33
N LEU A 96 4.78 -2.95 -12.65
CA LEU A 96 5.88 -3.74 -12.10
C LEU A 96 6.23 -3.34 -10.66
N ARG A 97 5.95 -2.09 -10.29
CA ARG A 97 6.21 -1.55 -8.95
C ARG A 97 5.11 -1.91 -7.96
N ASP A 98 3.85 -1.81 -8.37
CA ASP A 98 2.66 -1.82 -7.49
C ASP A 98 2.05 -3.21 -7.36
N ALA A 99 2.13 -4.02 -8.43
CA ALA A 99 1.57 -5.37 -8.48
C ALA A 99 2.38 -6.30 -9.41
N PRO A 100 3.68 -6.54 -9.12
CA PRO A 100 4.51 -7.39 -9.98
C PRO A 100 3.99 -8.83 -10.03
N ASP A 101 4.04 -9.43 -11.22
CA ASP A 101 3.85 -10.87 -11.39
C ASP A 101 5.11 -11.62 -10.92
N LEU A 102 5.14 -11.91 -9.61
CA LEU A 102 6.26 -12.62 -9.00
C LEU A 102 6.41 -14.05 -9.52
N ALA A 103 5.33 -14.70 -9.97
CA ALA A 103 5.41 -16.06 -10.50
C ALA A 103 6.16 -16.06 -11.83
N ALA A 104 5.74 -15.21 -12.78
CA ALA A 104 6.40 -15.05 -14.07
C ALA A 104 7.84 -14.54 -13.94
N TRP A 105 8.11 -13.69 -12.93
CA TRP A 105 9.46 -13.26 -12.59
C TRP A 105 10.33 -14.42 -12.09
N LEU A 106 9.83 -15.23 -11.16
CA LEU A 106 10.57 -16.35 -10.57
C LEU A 106 10.86 -17.47 -11.58
N ASP A 107 9.86 -17.85 -12.39
CA ASP A 107 10.04 -18.91 -13.40
C ASP A 107 10.81 -18.43 -14.65
N GLY A 108 10.88 -17.11 -14.85
CA GLY A 108 11.63 -16.49 -15.95
C GLY A 108 10.85 -16.33 -17.25
N SER A 109 9.54 -16.57 -17.25
CA SER A 109 8.65 -16.36 -18.40
C SER A 109 8.41 -14.88 -18.71
N MET A 110 8.56 -14.00 -17.72
CA MET A 110 8.52 -12.54 -17.89
C MET A 110 9.66 -12.06 -18.82
N PRO A 111 9.46 -11.06 -19.70
CA PRO A 111 10.53 -10.49 -20.54
C PRO A 111 11.77 -10.05 -19.76
N ALA A 112 12.96 -10.15 -20.36
CA ALA A 112 14.22 -9.88 -19.65
C ALA A 112 14.30 -8.46 -19.05
N GLY A 113 13.85 -7.44 -19.80
CA GLY A 113 13.76 -6.06 -19.31
C GLY A 113 12.86 -5.95 -18.09
N ASP A 114 11.66 -6.52 -18.17
CA ASP A 114 10.69 -6.50 -17.08
C ASP A 114 11.20 -7.27 -15.85
N ARG A 115 12.00 -8.32 -16.02
CA ARG A 115 12.62 -9.02 -14.88
C ARG A 115 13.62 -8.15 -14.13
N ILE A 116 14.41 -7.36 -14.87
CA ILE A 116 15.35 -6.39 -14.30
C ILE A 116 14.57 -5.28 -13.57
N LEU A 117 13.55 -4.72 -14.22
CA LEU A 117 12.72 -3.65 -13.65
C LEU A 117 11.91 -4.13 -12.43
N THR A 118 11.41 -5.37 -12.45
CA THR A 118 10.76 -6.00 -11.29
C THR A 118 11.73 -6.11 -10.11
N THR A 119 12.98 -6.50 -10.36
CA THR A 119 14.01 -6.58 -9.32
C THR A 119 14.30 -5.19 -8.72
N LEU A 120 14.37 -4.16 -9.56
CA LEU A 120 14.49 -2.76 -9.11
C LEU A 120 13.25 -2.29 -8.34
N GLY A 121 12.05 -2.71 -8.74
CA GLY A 121 10.82 -2.46 -7.99
C GLY A 121 10.84 -3.05 -6.58
N LEU A 122 11.34 -4.28 -6.42
CA LEU A 122 11.52 -4.91 -5.10
C LEU A 122 12.53 -4.14 -4.24
N LEU A 123 13.64 -3.70 -4.83
CA LEU A 123 14.66 -2.88 -4.15
C LEU A 123 14.12 -1.48 -3.79
N TRP A 124 13.24 -0.92 -4.62
CA TRP A 124 12.59 0.37 -4.36
C TRP A 124 11.63 0.26 -3.17
N ALA A 125 10.80 -0.78 -3.12
CA ALA A 125 9.94 -1.06 -1.97
C ALA A 125 10.76 -1.17 -0.67
N GLU A 126 11.91 -1.84 -0.73
CA GLU A 126 12.85 -1.90 0.40
C GLU A 126 13.37 -0.53 0.83
N ALA A 127 13.84 0.27 -0.13
CA ALA A 127 14.37 1.60 0.13
C ALA A 127 13.34 2.46 0.87
N ARG A 128 12.10 2.49 0.37
CA ARG A 128 11.00 3.23 1.02
C ARG A 128 10.70 2.70 2.42
N ALA A 129 10.58 1.38 2.58
CA ALA A 129 10.25 0.78 3.87
C ALA A 129 11.33 1.02 4.93
N ARG A 130 12.60 1.05 4.53
CA ARG A 130 13.73 1.38 5.41
C ARG A 130 13.62 2.80 5.96
N GLU A 131 13.19 3.77 5.16
CA GLU A 131 13.08 5.16 5.62
C GLU A 131 11.96 5.32 6.67
N VAL A 132 10.79 4.72 6.47
CA VAL A 132 9.71 4.72 7.48
C VAL A 132 10.16 3.99 8.75
N THR A 133 10.80 2.82 8.59
CA THR A 133 11.32 2.04 9.73
C THR A 133 12.40 2.78 10.50
N ALA A 134 13.24 3.57 9.83
CA ALA A 134 14.26 4.39 10.47
C ALA A 134 13.64 5.46 11.37
N LEU A 135 12.55 6.10 10.94
CA LEU A 135 11.79 7.04 11.77
C LEU A 135 11.19 6.33 13.00
N VAL A 136 10.51 5.20 12.82
CA VAL A 136 9.95 4.42 13.94
C VAL A 136 11.04 4.01 14.94
N ARG A 137 12.20 3.56 14.45
CA ARG A 137 13.34 3.18 15.29
C ARG A 137 13.92 4.39 16.03
N ALA A 138 13.97 5.57 15.41
CA ALA A 138 14.42 6.79 16.07
C ALA A 138 13.47 7.19 17.21
N VAL A 139 12.16 7.11 16.99
CA VAL A 139 11.14 7.33 18.03
C VAL A 139 11.30 6.32 19.18
N ARG A 140 11.41 5.01 18.89
CA ARG A 140 11.63 3.98 19.93
C ARG A 140 12.85 4.29 20.79
N ARG A 141 13.98 4.61 20.16
CA ARG A 141 15.22 4.98 20.85
C ARG A 141 15.08 6.23 21.72
N GLU A 142 14.25 7.18 21.31
CA GLU A 142 13.96 8.37 22.13
C GLU A 142 13.14 8.00 23.36
N LEU A 143 12.09 7.20 23.18
CA LEU A 143 11.25 6.73 24.29
C LEU A 143 12.01 5.86 25.29
N ASP A 144 12.99 5.08 24.83
CA ASP A 144 13.84 4.25 25.70
C ASP A 144 14.82 5.09 26.56
N ARG A 145 15.08 6.34 26.17
CA ARG A 145 15.89 7.29 26.95
C ARG A 145 15.09 8.06 27.98
N ALA A 146 13.76 8.02 27.92
CA ALA A 146 12.92 8.73 28.88
C ALA A 146 13.06 8.10 30.28
N GLU A 147 13.88 8.70 31.12
CA GLU A 147 14.15 8.21 32.48
C GLU A 147 12.87 8.22 33.34
N GLY A 148 12.72 7.19 34.18
CA GLY A 148 11.67 7.14 35.21
C GLY A 148 10.29 6.64 34.76
N ARG A 149 10.04 6.39 33.46
CA ARG A 149 8.82 5.67 33.00
C ARG A 149 9.01 4.97 31.66
N ARG A 150 8.44 3.77 31.52
CA ARG A 150 8.33 3.10 30.21
C ARG A 150 7.16 3.70 29.43
N VAL A 151 7.45 4.48 28.39
CA VAL A 151 6.43 4.94 27.43
C VAL A 151 6.29 3.91 26.32
N ARG A 152 5.05 3.45 26.08
CA ARG A 152 4.73 2.51 25.01
C ARG A 152 4.79 3.20 23.64
N LEU A 153 5.12 2.45 22.61
CA LEU A 153 5.00 2.88 21.21
C LEU A 153 4.03 1.99 20.46
N SER A 154 3.10 2.58 19.76
CA SER A 154 2.22 1.83 18.86
C SER A 154 2.02 2.55 17.52
N ALA A 155 1.46 1.84 16.53
CA ALA A 155 1.21 2.42 15.22
C ALA A 155 -0.07 1.87 14.56
N ALA A 156 -0.78 2.76 13.85
CA ALA A 156 -1.82 2.38 12.91
C ALA A 156 -1.17 1.93 11.58
N VAL A 157 -1.51 0.72 11.12
CA VAL A 157 -0.86 0.10 9.96
C VAL A 157 -1.85 -0.41 8.93
N TRP A 158 -1.43 -0.41 7.67
CA TRP A 158 -2.19 -1.02 6.60
C TRP A 158 -2.38 -2.52 6.88
N PRO A 159 -3.61 -3.07 6.73
CA PRO A 159 -3.95 -4.34 7.35
C PRO A 159 -3.29 -5.56 6.71
N ASP A 160 -3.02 -5.51 5.41
CA ASP A 160 -2.32 -6.58 4.70
C ASP A 160 -0.80 -6.35 4.74
N PRO A 161 0.02 -7.28 5.30
CA PRO A 161 1.44 -7.05 5.51
C PRO A 161 2.23 -6.80 4.21
N GLY A 162 1.87 -7.48 3.12
CA GLY A 162 2.57 -7.37 1.84
C GLY A 162 2.40 -6.01 1.18
N SER A 163 1.15 -5.59 0.99
CA SER A 163 0.82 -4.24 0.47
C SER A 163 1.19 -3.13 1.45
N SER A 164 1.15 -3.39 2.76
CA SER A 164 1.67 -2.47 3.77
C SER A 164 3.16 -2.16 3.55
N TYR A 165 3.97 -3.19 3.33
CA TYR A 165 5.38 -3.05 3.02
C TYR A 165 5.58 -2.33 1.67
N ARG A 166 4.99 -2.88 0.60
CA ARG A 166 5.25 -2.44 -0.78
C ARG A 166 4.68 -1.06 -1.07
N ASP A 167 3.43 -0.81 -0.71
CA ASP A 167 2.67 0.36 -1.17
C ASP A 167 2.75 1.52 -0.17
N LYS A 168 2.88 1.21 1.13
CA LYS A 168 2.88 2.20 2.22
C LYS A 168 4.26 2.38 2.88
N GLY A 169 5.23 1.51 2.61
CA GLY A 169 6.53 1.52 3.27
C GLY A 169 6.48 1.11 4.74
N GLN A 170 5.38 0.50 5.20
CA GLN A 170 5.22 0.08 6.58
C GLN A 170 5.65 -1.38 6.75
N ASP A 171 6.90 -1.60 7.14
CA ASP A 171 7.44 -2.94 7.49
C ASP A 171 7.17 -3.29 8.96
N TRP A 172 5.90 -3.38 9.33
CA TRP A 172 5.52 -3.66 10.71
C TRP A 172 5.83 -5.11 11.15
N ARG A 173 6.13 -6.02 10.21
CA ARG A 173 6.74 -7.32 10.51
C ARG A 173 8.12 -7.13 11.14
N THR A 174 8.97 -6.30 10.54
CA THR A 174 10.27 -5.94 11.13
C THR A 174 10.09 -5.18 12.44
N TRP A 175 9.13 -4.26 12.53
CA TRP A 175 8.90 -3.50 13.76
C TRP A 175 8.52 -4.41 14.94
N ALA A 176 7.68 -5.43 14.70
CA ALA A 176 7.33 -6.41 15.72
C ALA A 176 8.54 -7.31 16.08
N ALA A 177 9.25 -7.83 15.08
CA ALA A 177 10.39 -8.73 15.28
C ALA A 177 11.57 -8.06 16.01
N GLU A 178 11.82 -6.77 15.77
CA GLU A 178 12.85 -5.98 16.45
C GLU A 178 12.37 -5.37 17.79
N GLY A 179 11.10 -5.55 18.16
CA GLY A 179 10.53 -4.94 19.37
C GLY A 179 10.45 -3.42 19.31
N LEU A 180 10.34 -2.83 18.11
CA LEU A 180 10.23 -1.38 17.93
C LEU A 180 8.89 -0.84 18.40
N VAL A 181 7.83 -1.66 18.38
CA VAL A 181 6.49 -1.26 18.81
C VAL A 181 5.93 -2.26 19.82
N ASP A 182 5.27 -1.74 20.85
CA ASP A 182 4.57 -2.51 21.87
C ASP A 182 3.20 -2.99 21.37
N ALA A 183 2.58 -2.26 20.43
CA ALA A 183 1.29 -2.62 19.84
C ALA A 183 1.15 -2.17 18.38
N LEU A 184 0.42 -2.95 17.59
CA LEU A 184 0.05 -2.66 16.21
C LEU A 184 -1.47 -2.61 16.06
N TYR A 185 -1.94 -1.66 15.24
CA TYR A 185 -3.36 -1.47 14.95
C TYR A 185 -3.64 -1.62 13.44
N PRO A 186 -3.74 -2.87 12.91
CA PRO A 186 -4.08 -3.10 11.51
C PRO A 186 -5.49 -2.58 11.16
N MET A 187 -5.58 -1.72 10.15
CA MET A 187 -6.82 -0.98 9.80
C MET A 187 -7.75 -1.77 8.86
N ALA A 188 -8.42 -2.81 9.36
CA ALA A 188 -9.31 -3.68 8.58
C ALA A 188 -10.75 -3.12 8.44
N TYR A 189 -10.88 -1.90 7.93
CA TYR A 189 -12.15 -1.15 7.97
C TYR A 189 -13.14 -1.49 6.86
N PHE A 190 -12.68 -1.98 5.71
CA PHE A 190 -13.49 -2.01 4.49
C PHE A 190 -13.70 -3.43 3.96
N GLY A 191 -14.81 -3.62 3.26
CA GLY A 191 -15.15 -4.90 2.61
C GLY A 191 -16.04 -5.80 3.45
N PRO A 192 -16.34 -7.01 2.93
CA PRO A 192 -17.16 -8.01 3.60
C PRO A 192 -16.41 -8.70 4.74
N PRO A 193 -17.12 -9.39 5.67
CA PRO A 193 -16.48 -10.06 6.80
C PRO A 193 -15.40 -11.08 6.43
N ALA A 194 -15.54 -11.76 5.28
CA ALA A 194 -14.53 -12.70 4.78
C ALA A 194 -13.18 -12.03 4.47
N ARG A 195 -13.20 -10.78 3.97
CA ARG A 195 -11.98 -10.00 3.71
C ARG A 195 -11.30 -9.61 5.03
N VAL A 196 -12.09 -9.16 6.01
CA VAL A 196 -11.59 -8.81 7.35
C VAL A 196 -10.98 -10.03 8.04
N GLU A 197 -11.61 -11.20 7.92
CA GLU A 197 -11.11 -12.48 8.41
C GLU A 197 -9.75 -12.84 7.78
N ALA A 198 -9.61 -12.73 6.45
CA ALA A 198 -8.35 -12.98 5.75
C ALA A 198 -7.23 -12.00 6.17
N GLN A 199 -7.55 -10.72 6.32
CA GLN A 199 -6.61 -9.71 6.81
C GLN A 199 -6.17 -9.99 8.24
N ALA A 200 -7.10 -10.32 9.14
CA ALA A 200 -6.81 -10.66 10.53
C ALA A 200 -5.88 -11.88 10.64
N ARG A 201 -6.16 -12.94 9.87
CA ARG A 201 -5.32 -14.16 9.82
C ARG A 201 -3.89 -13.84 9.42
N ARG A 202 -3.70 -13.11 8.32
CA ARG A 202 -2.36 -12.70 7.84
C ARG A 202 -1.66 -11.81 8.87
N ALA A 203 -2.40 -10.92 9.54
CA ALA A 203 -1.79 -10.02 10.50
C ALA A 203 -1.35 -10.73 11.79
N LEU A 204 -2.15 -11.67 12.31
CA LEU A 204 -1.72 -12.54 13.41
C LEU A 204 -0.49 -13.37 13.04
N ALA A 205 -0.44 -13.94 11.83
CA ALA A 205 0.71 -14.71 11.38
C ALA A 205 1.99 -13.83 11.24
N ALA A 206 1.83 -12.56 10.90
CA ALA A 206 2.93 -11.61 10.70
C ALA A 206 3.55 -11.08 12.01
N VAL A 207 2.75 -10.87 13.06
CA VAL A 207 3.25 -10.39 14.37
C VAL A 207 4.02 -11.47 15.14
N GLY A 208 3.83 -12.75 14.84
CA GLY A 208 4.60 -13.84 15.43
C GLY A 208 4.59 -13.87 16.97
N PRO A 209 5.50 -14.60 17.62
CA PRO A 209 5.59 -14.71 19.07
C PRO A 209 6.40 -13.56 19.74
N TRP A 210 6.59 -12.42 19.07
CA TRP A 210 7.57 -11.39 19.45
C TRP A 210 7.15 -10.49 20.62
N GLY A 211 5.96 -10.70 21.19
CA GLY A 211 5.45 -9.93 22.33
C GLY A 211 4.78 -8.60 21.99
N THR A 212 4.81 -8.16 20.73
CA THR A 212 3.98 -7.04 20.23
C THR A 212 2.50 -7.42 20.26
N GLU A 213 1.66 -6.56 20.83
CA GLU A 213 0.21 -6.74 20.82
C GLU A 213 -0.37 -6.43 19.44
N LEU A 214 -1.37 -7.20 18.99
CA LEU A 214 -2.15 -6.89 17.79
C LEU A 214 -3.57 -6.51 18.18
N TRP A 215 -3.98 -5.30 17.82
CA TRP A 215 -5.31 -4.75 18.03
C TRP A 215 -5.99 -4.55 16.69
N LEU A 216 -6.82 -5.50 16.27
CA LEU A 216 -7.45 -5.41 14.94
C LEU A 216 -8.43 -4.23 14.91
N GLY A 217 -8.16 -3.27 14.03
CA GLY A 217 -8.98 -2.09 13.82
C GLY A 217 -10.21 -2.42 12.96
N LEU A 218 -11.40 -2.21 13.51
CA LEU A 218 -12.69 -2.38 12.81
C LEU A 218 -13.37 -1.03 12.60
N GLY A 219 -13.97 -0.85 11.41
CA GLY A 219 -14.55 0.41 10.97
C GLY A 219 -15.98 0.65 11.49
N GLY A 220 -16.15 0.85 12.79
CA GLY A 220 -17.45 1.17 13.40
C GLY A 220 -18.15 2.41 12.80
N TYR A 221 -17.38 3.40 12.33
CA TYR A 221 -17.89 4.59 11.65
C TYR A 221 -18.67 4.29 10.35
N VAL A 222 -18.32 3.19 9.67
CA VAL A 222 -18.92 2.77 8.39
C VAL A 222 -19.75 1.50 8.47
N LYS A 223 -19.69 0.74 9.57
CA LYS A 223 -20.35 -0.57 9.72
C LYS A 223 -21.28 -0.60 10.91
N ALA A 224 -22.42 -1.27 10.74
CA ALA A 224 -23.39 -1.47 11.82
C ALA A 224 -22.88 -2.47 12.87
N PRO A 225 -23.40 -2.43 14.12
CA PRO A 225 -22.98 -3.36 15.19
C PRO A 225 -23.06 -4.84 14.82
N ALA A 226 -24.07 -5.25 14.06
CA ALA A 226 -24.21 -6.64 13.62
C ALA A 226 -23.06 -7.09 12.69
N GLN A 227 -22.58 -6.19 11.82
CA GLN A 227 -21.43 -6.48 10.96
C GLN A 227 -20.14 -6.57 11.78
N ILE A 228 -19.94 -5.65 12.73
CA ILE A 228 -18.80 -5.67 13.65
C ILE A 228 -18.77 -6.96 14.48
N ARG A 229 -19.93 -7.42 14.95
CA ARG A 229 -20.06 -8.69 15.68
C ARG A 229 -19.59 -9.87 14.84
N GLU A 230 -20.03 -9.95 13.58
CA GLU A 230 -19.64 -11.04 12.69
C GLU A 230 -18.16 -10.98 12.31
N GLU A 231 -17.62 -9.78 12.08
CA GLU A 231 -16.20 -9.56 11.80
C GLU A 231 -15.33 -9.96 13.00
N ALA A 232 -15.67 -9.53 14.21
CA ALA A 232 -14.96 -9.92 15.43
C ALA A 232 -15.07 -11.43 15.70
N ARG A 233 -16.23 -12.05 15.41
CA ARG A 233 -16.40 -13.50 15.58
C ARG A 233 -15.50 -14.29 14.62
N ARG A 234 -15.40 -13.85 13.36
CA ARG A 234 -14.59 -14.51 12.31
C ARG A 234 -13.10 -14.27 12.48
N ALA A 235 -12.71 -13.02 12.75
CA ALA A 235 -11.31 -12.63 12.88
C ALA A 235 -10.63 -13.31 14.08
N ALA A 236 -11.36 -13.46 15.19
CA ALA A 236 -10.92 -14.20 16.38
C ALA A 236 -9.51 -13.81 16.89
N VAL A 237 -9.17 -12.52 16.87
CA VAL A 237 -7.83 -12.00 17.25
C VAL A 237 -7.67 -11.73 18.75
N GLY A 238 -8.77 -11.79 19.53
CA GLY A 238 -8.79 -11.55 20.97
C GLY A 238 -8.70 -10.07 21.41
N ARG A 239 -8.18 -9.17 20.58
CA ARG A 239 -8.10 -7.71 20.87
C ARG A 239 -8.57 -6.89 19.67
N TYR A 240 -9.45 -5.93 19.91
CA TYR A 240 -10.10 -5.13 18.87
C TYR A 240 -10.03 -3.65 19.20
N CYS A 241 -9.90 -2.82 18.16
CA CYS A 241 -10.00 -1.37 18.25
C CYS A 241 -11.12 -0.90 17.31
N LEU A 242 -12.00 -0.01 17.77
CA LEU A 242 -13.08 0.54 16.96
C LEU A 242 -12.72 1.94 16.47
N PHE A 243 -12.87 2.15 15.17
CA PHE A 243 -12.67 3.45 14.56
C PHE A 243 -14.00 4.01 14.02
N ASP A 244 -14.18 5.33 13.94
CA ASP A 244 -13.55 6.35 14.77
C ASP A 244 -14.49 6.71 15.93
N TRP A 245 -13.91 7.09 17.07
CA TRP A 245 -14.66 7.34 18.30
C TRP A 245 -15.66 8.51 18.16
N GLY A 246 -15.29 9.57 17.43
CA GLY A 246 -16.14 10.75 17.24
C GLY A 246 -17.44 10.39 16.53
N THR A 247 -17.35 9.68 15.40
CA THR A 247 -18.54 9.23 14.67
C THR A 247 -19.42 8.32 15.53
N LEU A 248 -18.84 7.48 16.39
CA LEU A 248 -19.62 6.59 17.26
C LEU A 248 -20.32 7.33 18.40
N LEU A 249 -19.74 8.41 18.92
CA LEU A 249 -20.41 9.26 19.92
C LEU A 249 -21.67 9.90 19.36
N ASP A 250 -21.66 10.27 18.08
CA ASP A 250 -22.80 10.91 17.40
C ASP A 250 -23.90 9.92 17.01
N ARG A 251 -23.68 8.60 17.16
CA ARG A 251 -24.70 7.58 16.86
C ARG A 251 -25.77 7.55 17.96
N PRO A 252 -27.05 7.26 17.62
CA PRO A 252 -28.06 6.95 18.61
C PRO A 252 -27.61 5.81 19.53
N GLY A 253 -27.59 6.04 20.85
CA GLY A 253 -27.09 5.09 21.85
C GLY A 253 -25.56 5.11 22.04
N GLY A 254 -24.86 6.02 21.37
CA GLY A 254 -23.41 6.18 21.46
C GLY A 254 -22.63 4.92 21.02
N PRO A 255 -21.42 4.71 21.56
CA PRO A 255 -20.56 3.59 21.16
C PRO A 255 -20.97 2.23 21.76
N GLY A 256 -21.88 2.21 22.74
CA GLY A 256 -22.26 1.01 23.49
C GLY A 256 -22.58 -0.22 22.63
N PRO A 257 -23.48 -0.10 21.62
CA PRO A 257 -23.82 -1.22 20.74
C PRO A 257 -22.63 -1.82 19.97
N TRP A 258 -21.63 -1.00 19.62
CA TRP A 258 -20.42 -1.46 18.95
C TRP A 258 -19.46 -2.15 19.92
N VAL A 259 -19.34 -1.63 21.15
CA VAL A 259 -18.53 -2.27 22.20
C VAL A 259 -19.10 -3.64 22.57
N GLU A 260 -20.42 -3.75 22.74
CA GLU A 260 -21.12 -5.03 23.01
C GLU A 260 -21.04 -6.02 21.84
N ALA A 261 -20.76 -5.54 20.62
CA ALA A 261 -20.54 -6.38 19.45
C ALA A 261 -19.18 -7.11 19.50
N LEU A 262 -18.20 -6.56 20.22
CA LEU A 262 -16.87 -7.13 20.38
C LEU A 262 -16.88 -8.30 21.39
N ALA A 263 -17.42 -9.44 20.98
CA ALA A 263 -17.35 -10.69 21.74
C ALA A 263 -16.58 -11.73 20.91
N GLY A 264 -15.26 -11.75 21.04
CA GLY A 264 -14.38 -12.63 20.26
C GLY A 264 -13.63 -13.63 21.14
N ARG A 265 -13.58 -14.89 20.70
CA ARG A 265 -12.60 -15.87 21.17
C ARG A 265 -11.27 -15.62 20.45
N PHE A 266 -10.15 -16.02 21.05
CA PHE A 266 -8.86 -16.05 20.35
C PHE A 266 -8.67 -17.40 19.66
N VAL A 267 -8.33 -17.38 18.37
CA VAL A 267 -7.91 -18.57 17.61
C VAL A 267 -6.50 -18.33 17.08
N PRO A 268 -5.52 -19.18 17.45
CA PRO A 268 -4.15 -19.00 16.97
C PRO A 268 -4.08 -19.18 15.44
N PRO A 269 -3.27 -18.37 14.74
CA PRO A 269 -3.15 -18.47 13.29
C PRO A 269 -2.42 -19.75 12.88
N VAL A 270 -2.74 -20.26 11.69
CA VAL A 270 -1.95 -21.30 11.02
C VAL A 270 -0.82 -20.62 10.26
N SER A 271 0.42 -21.01 10.52
CA SER A 271 1.58 -20.52 9.76
C SER A 271 1.80 -21.36 8.50
N HIS A 272 2.18 -20.70 7.41
CA HIS A 272 2.65 -21.39 6.21
C HIS A 272 4.18 -21.45 6.23
N ARG A 273 4.73 -22.58 5.76
CA ARG A 273 6.17 -22.80 5.76
C ARG A 273 6.79 -22.05 4.59
N ALA A 274 7.64 -21.08 4.89
CA ALA A 274 8.43 -20.40 3.87
C ALA A 274 9.38 -21.39 3.16
N PRO A 275 9.70 -21.16 1.87
CA PRO A 275 10.71 -21.95 1.17
C PRO A 275 12.09 -21.75 1.83
N PRO A 276 13.01 -22.74 1.73
CA PRO A 276 14.34 -22.62 2.31
C PRO A 276 15.08 -21.41 1.74
N ALA A 277 15.83 -20.72 2.59
CA ALA A 277 16.63 -19.58 2.18
C ALA A 277 17.71 -20.02 1.15
N PRO A 278 17.97 -19.22 0.10
CA PRO A 278 18.99 -19.53 -0.90
C PRO A 278 20.41 -19.57 -0.35
N ARG A 279 21.32 -20.18 -1.12
CA ARG A 279 22.72 -20.37 -0.71
C ARG A 279 23.57 -19.14 -0.92
N THR A 280 23.30 -18.33 -1.95
CA THR A 280 24.08 -17.12 -2.20
C THR A 280 23.56 -15.95 -1.36
N GLU A 281 24.41 -14.96 -1.11
CA GLU A 281 24.01 -13.73 -0.42
C GLU A 281 22.94 -12.96 -1.21
N GLY A 282 23.12 -12.84 -2.53
CA GLY A 282 22.16 -12.21 -3.42
C GLY A 282 20.81 -12.90 -3.46
N GLY A 283 20.80 -14.24 -3.53
CA GLY A 283 19.58 -15.01 -3.44
C GLY A 283 18.88 -14.84 -2.09
N ARG A 284 19.62 -14.81 -0.97
CA ARG A 284 19.05 -14.51 0.36
C ARG A 284 18.45 -13.10 0.42
N ARG A 285 19.08 -12.12 -0.23
CA ARG A 285 18.53 -10.77 -0.33
C ARG A 285 17.19 -10.78 -1.05
N LEU A 286 17.11 -11.37 -2.24
CA LEU A 286 15.85 -11.46 -2.98
C LEU A 286 14.80 -12.27 -2.22
N TRP A 287 15.20 -13.35 -1.55
CA TRP A 287 14.29 -14.12 -0.70
C TRP A 287 13.65 -13.25 0.39
N ALA A 288 14.45 -12.44 1.09
CA ALA A 288 13.94 -11.56 2.15
C ALA A 288 13.00 -10.48 1.60
N LEU A 289 13.30 -9.93 0.41
CA LEU A 289 12.43 -8.97 -0.26
C LEU A 289 11.09 -9.59 -0.65
N VAL A 290 11.13 -10.77 -1.27
CA VAL A 290 9.91 -11.48 -1.66
C VAL A 290 9.09 -11.86 -0.42
N ASP A 291 9.71 -12.34 0.66
CA ASP A 291 9.02 -12.63 1.93
C ASP A 291 8.23 -11.41 2.43
N ARG A 292 8.83 -10.22 2.36
CA ARG A 292 8.18 -8.97 2.76
C ARG A 292 7.03 -8.59 1.82
N VAL A 293 7.24 -8.70 0.51
CA VAL A 293 6.22 -8.34 -0.49
C VAL A 293 5.00 -9.28 -0.45
N VAL A 294 5.20 -10.56 -0.16
CA VAL A 294 4.09 -11.54 0.04
C VAL A 294 3.58 -11.58 1.48
N GLY A 295 4.10 -10.72 2.36
CA GLY A 295 3.69 -10.65 3.76
C GLY A 295 3.98 -11.92 4.57
N GLY A 296 4.90 -12.76 4.12
CA GLY A 296 5.23 -14.07 4.66
C GLY A 296 4.28 -15.20 4.25
N ASP A 297 3.26 -14.91 3.44
CA ASP A 297 2.35 -15.93 2.89
C ASP A 297 2.83 -16.36 1.50
N TRP A 298 3.65 -17.41 1.47
CA TRP A 298 4.18 -17.99 0.22
C TRP A 298 3.18 -18.91 -0.48
N ALA A 299 1.94 -19.04 0.03
CA ALA A 299 0.94 -19.91 -0.56
C ALA A 299 0.64 -19.50 -2.01
N GLY A 300 0.66 -20.48 -2.92
CA GLY A 300 0.40 -20.25 -4.35
C GLY A 300 1.58 -19.70 -5.15
N LEU A 301 2.71 -19.36 -4.51
CA LEU A 301 3.91 -18.91 -5.21
C LEU A 301 4.93 -20.04 -5.33
N ALA A 302 5.05 -20.61 -6.53
CA ALA A 302 6.08 -21.59 -6.83
C ALA A 302 7.46 -20.90 -6.90
N VAL A 303 8.45 -21.43 -6.19
CA VAL A 303 9.84 -20.94 -6.21
C VAL A 303 10.72 -22.05 -6.78
N PRO A 304 11.02 -22.04 -8.10
CA PRO A 304 11.90 -23.04 -8.68
C PRO A 304 13.29 -23.03 -8.04
N ASP A 305 13.93 -24.18 -7.96
CA ASP A 305 15.26 -24.30 -7.35
C ASP A 305 16.26 -23.34 -8.00
N GLY A 306 16.96 -22.57 -7.16
CA GLY A 306 17.93 -21.56 -7.58
C GLY A 306 17.34 -20.36 -8.34
N ALA A 307 16.01 -20.19 -8.43
CA ALA A 307 15.40 -19.08 -9.15
C ALA A 307 15.87 -17.72 -8.63
N LEU A 308 15.89 -17.54 -7.31
CA LEU A 308 16.32 -16.30 -6.67
C LEU A 308 17.82 -16.03 -6.92
N ASP A 309 18.67 -17.06 -6.85
CA ASP A 309 20.09 -16.91 -7.18
C ASP A 309 20.28 -16.47 -8.65
N ARG A 310 19.51 -17.05 -9.58
CA ARG A 310 19.53 -16.68 -11.00
C ARG A 310 19.03 -15.25 -11.23
N ARG A 311 17.92 -14.85 -10.59
CA ARG A 311 17.38 -13.48 -10.70
C ARG A 311 18.36 -12.44 -10.21
N TRP A 312 19.05 -12.71 -9.11
CA TRP A 312 20.08 -11.80 -8.60
C TRP A 312 21.27 -11.68 -9.56
N ALA A 313 21.80 -12.81 -10.04
CA ALA A 313 22.91 -12.81 -10.98
C ALA A 313 22.56 -12.10 -12.30
N GLU A 314 21.33 -12.31 -12.80
CA GLU A 314 20.79 -11.62 -13.97
C GLU A 314 20.71 -10.11 -13.76
N PHE A 315 20.18 -9.68 -12.61
CA PHE A 315 20.08 -8.27 -12.26
C PHE A 315 21.46 -7.60 -12.17
N GLU A 316 22.43 -8.22 -11.48
CA GLU A 316 23.78 -7.66 -11.34
C GLU A 316 24.51 -7.56 -12.68
N ALA A 317 24.39 -8.58 -13.55
CA ALA A 317 24.95 -8.53 -14.89
C ALA A 317 24.32 -7.40 -15.73
N ALA A 318 22.99 -7.26 -15.67
CA ALA A 318 22.28 -6.20 -16.36
C ALA A 318 22.66 -4.81 -15.84
N ARG A 319 22.76 -4.65 -14.51
CA ARG A 319 23.13 -3.40 -13.84
C ARG A 319 24.53 -2.91 -14.26
N GLN A 320 25.48 -3.82 -14.46
CA GLN A 320 26.85 -3.46 -14.84
C GLN A 320 27.02 -3.15 -16.33
N GLY A 321 26.15 -3.67 -17.21
CA GLY A 321 26.30 -3.53 -18.67
C GLY A 321 25.06 -3.04 -19.40
N VAL A 322 23.96 -3.77 -19.29
CA VAL A 322 22.72 -3.51 -20.06
C VAL A 322 22.08 -2.19 -19.67
N LEU A 323 21.99 -1.90 -18.37
CA LEU A 323 21.24 -0.74 -17.86
C LEU A 323 21.89 0.60 -18.25
N PRO A 324 23.21 0.83 -18.06
CA PRO A 324 23.86 2.05 -18.54
C PRO A 324 23.72 2.23 -20.06
N ALA A 325 23.94 1.16 -20.83
CA ALA A 325 23.82 1.21 -22.29
C ALA A 325 22.39 1.52 -22.76
N ALA A 326 21.37 0.96 -22.09
CA ALA A 326 19.96 1.22 -22.39
C ALA A 326 19.58 2.66 -22.05
N LEU A 327 20.03 3.20 -20.91
CA LEU A 327 19.78 4.60 -20.53
C LEU A 327 20.47 5.58 -21.48
N ASP A 328 21.71 5.30 -21.86
CA ASP A 328 22.46 6.07 -22.85
C ASP A 328 21.76 6.06 -24.23
N ALA A 329 21.27 4.90 -24.66
CA ALA A 329 20.50 4.78 -25.88
C ALA A 329 19.19 5.56 -25.80
N ALA A 330 18.46 5.45 -24.69
CA ALA A 330 17.21 6.17 -24.45
C ALA A 330 17.42 7.68 -24.45
N ALA A 331 18.49 8.18 -23.81
CA ALA A 331 18.82 9.61 -23.77
C ALA A 331 19.16 10.20 -25.15
N ARG A 332 19.64 9.37 -26.08
CA ARG A 332 19.93 9.76 -27.48
C ARG A 332 18.78 9.50 -28.44
N SER A 333 17.74 8.81 -27.99
CA SER A 333 16.60 8.44 -28.82
C SER A 333 15.53 9.53 -28.77
N THR A 334 14.86 9.75 -29.90
CA THR A 334 13.65 10.58 -29.92
C THR A 334 12.52 9.78 -29.28
N VAL A 335 12.09 10.18 -28.09
CA VAL A 335 10.94 9.55 -27.42
C VAL A 335 9.66 10.10 -28.06
N THR A 336 8.95 9.25 -28.79
CA THR A 336 7.55 9.52 -29.13
C THR A 336 6.71 9.35 -27.88
N VAL A 337 6.14 10.45 -27.39
CA VAL A 337 5.14 10.40 -26.32
C VAL A 337 3.95 9.59 -26.85
N PRO A 338 3.56 8.49 -26.19
CA PRO A 338 2.39 7.73 -26.60
C PRO A 338 1.15 8.62 -26.67
N ASP A 339 0.23 8.28 -27.56
CA ASP A 339 -1.09 8.89 -27.56
C ASP A 339 -1.71 8.77 -26.16
N TRP A 340 -2.48 9.78 -25.77
CA TRP A 340 -3.08 9.83 -24.45
C TRP A 340 -4.51 10.33 -24.54
N VAL A 341 -5.28 9.98 -23.51
CA VAL A 341 -6.69 10.34 -23.37
C VAL A 341 -6.94 10.89 -21.98
N ASP A 342 -7.85 11.87 -21.88
CA ASP A 342 -8.43 12.27 -20.61
C ASP A 342 -9.67 11.43 -20.34
N LEU A 343 -9.72 10.79 -19.17
CA LEU A 343 -10.81 9.88 -18.82
C LEU A 343 -11.62 10.39 -17.62
N ALA A 344 -12.92 10.10 -17.65
CA ALA A 344 -13.76 10.02 -16.47
C ALA A 344 -14.22 8.57 -16.28
N GLY A 345 -14.33 8.12 -15.03
CA GLY A 345 -14.56 6.72 -14.69
C GLY A 345 -15.49 6.52 -13.49
N ILE A 346 -16.28 5.46 -13.58
CA ILE A 346 -17.06 4.91 -12.46
C ILE A 346 -16.35 3.64 -12.00
N PHE A 347 -15.71 3.71 -10.83
CA PHE A 347 -14.87 2.65 -10.32
C PHE A 347 -15.61 1.83 -9.26
N ARG A 348 -15.51 0.51 -9.32
CA ARG A 348 -16.06 -0.41 -8.31
C ARG A 348 -14.93 -1.27 -7.78
N TYR A 349 -14.68 -1.21 -6.48
CA TYR A 349 -13.50 -1.84 -5.89
C TYR A 349 -13.73 -3.33 -5.64
N VAL A 350 -12.75 -4.14 -6.04
CA VAL A 350 -12.68 -5.58 -5.78
C VAL A 350 -11.33 -5.89 -5.11
N ASN A 351 -11.37 -6.64 -4.03
CA ASN A 351 -10.18 -7.16 -3.36
C ASN A 351 -9.99 -8.65 -3.69
N PRO A 352 -8.75 -9.16 -3.76
CA PRO A 352 -8.50 -10.60 -3.93
C PRO A 352 -9.15 -11.50 -2.86
N ASP A 353 -9.35 -10.99 -1.64
CA ASP A 353 -10.01 -11.73 -0.56
C ASP A 353 -11.53 -11.50 -0.51
N ASP A 354 -12.11 -10.81 -1.50
CA ASP A 354 -13.56 -10.73 -1.62
C ASP A 354 -14.15 -12.07 -2.06
N PRO A 355 -15.28 -12.48 -1.47
CA PRO A 355 -15.97 -13.68 -1.90
C PRO A 355 -16.55 -13.49 -3.32
N PRO A 356 -16.70 -14.55 -4.14
CA PRO A 356 -17.17 -14.44 -5.52
C PRO A 356 -18.49 -13.69 -5.68
N GLU A 357 -19.40 -13.80 -4.71
CA GLU A 357 -20.68 -13.09 -4.71
C GLU A 357 -20.47 -11.57 -4.65
N ARG A 358 -19.48 -11.10 -3.88
CA ARG A 358 -19.14 -9.68 -3.80
C ARG A 358 -18.54 -9.20 -5.13
N VAL A 359 -17.68 -10.00 -5.75
CA VAL A 359 -17.11 -9.67 -7.08
C VAL A 359 -18.23 -9.54 -8.12
N ALA A 360 -19.17 -10.49 -8.13
CA ALA A 360 -20.33 -10.48 -9.02
C ALA A 360 -21.24 -9.26 -8.76
N GLU A 361 -21.46 -8.89 -7.50
CA GLU A 361 -22.22 -7.70 -7.12
C GLU A 361 -21.55 -6.43 -7.67
N GLN A 362 -20.23 -6.27 -7.51
CA GLN A 362 -19.50 -5.11 -8.00
C GLN A 362 -19.57 -5.00 -9.53
N ALA A 363 -19.42 -6.13 -10.24
CA ALA A 363 -19.57 -6.19 -11.69
C ALA A 363 -21.01 -5.88 -12.14
N SER A 364 -22.02 -6.28 -11.36
CA SER A 364 -23.42 -5.91 -11.62
C SER A 364 -23.64 -4.41 -11.49
N ARG A 365 -23.13 -3.80 -10.40
CA ARG A 365 -23.22 -2.34 -10.17
C ARG A 365 -22.51 -1.53 -11.25
N ALA A 366 -21.37 -2.00 -11.75
CA ALA A 366 -20.67 -1.34 -12.86
C ALA A 366 -21.50 -1.40 -14.17
N ARG A 367 -22.19 -2.52 -14.44
CA ARG A 367 -23.11 -2.64 -15.58
C ARG A 367 -24.34 -1.76 -15.44
N GLU A 368 -24.96 -1.73 -14.27
CA GLU A 368 -26.08 -0.84 -13.94
C GLU A 368 -25.71 0.63 -14.18
N ALA A 369 -24.53 1.07 -13.73
CA ALA A 369 -24.04 2.42 -13.98
C ALA A 369 -23.90 2.71 -15.48
N LEU A 370 -23.34 1.78 -16.25
CA LEU A 370 -23.21 1.92 -17.70
C LEU A 370 -24.57 2.02 -18.40
N GLU A 371 -25.54 1.20 -18.00
CA GLU A 371 -26.91 1.24 -18.53
C GLU A 371 -27.60 2.58 -18.25
N ARG A 372 -27.43 3.12 -17.03
CA ARG A 372 -27.95 4.45 -16.66
C ARG A 372 -27.38 5.57 -17.54
N VAL A 373 -26.06 5.58 -17.74
CA VAL A 373 -25.42 6.59 -18.60
C VAL A 373 -25.86 6.42 -20.06
N ARG A 374 -25.97 5.17 -20.56
CA ARG A 374 -26.50 4.90 -21.92
C ARG A 374 -27.95 5.34 -22.10
N ALA A 375 -28.75 5.29 -21.03
CA ALA A 375 -30.12 5.80 -21.02
C ALA A 375 -30.20 7.35 -21.00
N GLY A 376 -29.06 8.05 -21.01
CA GLY A 376 -28.98 9.50 -21.07
C GLY A 376 -28.82 10.19 -19.71
N GLU A 377 -28.58 9.44 -18.63
CA GLU A 377 -28.28 10.05 -17.34
C GLU A 377 -26.88 10.70 -17.35
N ASP A 378 -26.74 11.85 -16.68
CA ASP A 378 -25.45 12.55 -16.55
C ASP A 378 -24.38 11.66 -15.91
N PHE A 379 -23.25 11.49 -16.60
CA PHE A 379 -22.15 10.65 -16.14
C PHE A 379 -21.63 11.07 -14.76
N GLY A 380 -21.49 12.38 -14.53
CA GLY A 380 -20.96 12.92 -13.28
C GLY A 380 -21.88 12.63 -12.09
N ARG A 381 -23.20 12.64 -12.30
CA ARG A 381 -24.20 12.23 -11.32
C ARG A 381 -24.09 10.73 -11.01
N VAL A 382 -24.08 9.87 -12.03
CA VAL A 382 -23.95 8.42 -11.83
C VAL A 382 -22.63 8.10 -11.13
N ALA A 383 -21.53 8.79 -11.48
CA ALA A 383 -20.25 8.65 -10.80
C ALA A 383 -20.33 9.02 -9.32
N ARG A 384 -21.01 10.12 -8.95
CA ARG A 384 -21.20 10.50 -7.53
C ARG A 384 -21.98 9.47 -6.73
N GLU A 385 -22.95 8.82 -7.33
CA GLU A 385 -23.83 7.87 -6.66
C GLU A 385 -23.25 6.45 -6.61
N VAL A 386 -22.55 6.03 -7.68
CA VAL A 386 -22.16 4.64 -7.89
C VAL A 386 -20.64 4.42 -7.82
N SER A 387 -19.81 5.43 -8.06
CA SER A 387 -18.35 5.23 -8.03
C SER A 387 -17.83 5.11 -6.60
N GLN A 388 -16.90 4.20 -6.39
CA GLN A 388 -16.08 4.05 -5.18
C GLN A 388 -14.69 4.67 -5.36
N GLY A 389 -14.43 5.36 -6.49
CA GLY A 389 -13.19 6.06 -6.75
C GLY A 389 -13.08 7.36 -5.95
N GLY A 390 -11.87 7.78 -5.59
CA GLY A 390 -11.63 9.01 -4.81
C GLY A 390 -12.20 10.28 -5.47
N THR A 391 -12.31 10.28 -6.80
CA THR A 391 -12.83 11.40 -7.59
C THR A 391 -14.34 11.35 -7.85
N ALA A 392 -15.07 10.37 -7.28
CA ALA A 392 -16.52 10.21 -7.45
C ALA A 392 -17.28 11.52 -7.20
N ARG A 393 -16.97 12.21 -6.10
CA ARG A 393 -17.57 13.51 -5.73
C ARG A 393 -17.37 14.62 -6.76
N PHE A 394 -16.33 14.51 -7.59
CA PHE A 394 -15.98 15.45 -8.67
C PHE A 394 -16.51 15.02 -10.05
N GLY A 395 -17.37 14.00 -10.12
CA GLY A 395 -17.87 13.46 -11.38
C GLY A 395 -16.97 12.39 -12.00
N GLY A 396 -16.02 11.86 -11.22
CA GLY A 396 -15.15 10.74 -11.60
C GLY A 396 -13.98 11.04 -12.54
N PRO A 397 -13.36 12.23 -12.62
CA PRO A 397 -12.16 12.39 -13.45
C PRO A 397 -11.07 11.42 -13.02
N LEU A 398 -10.36 10.82 -13.97
CA LEU A 398 -9.21 9.95 -13.75
C LEU A 398 -7.89 10.61 -14.18
N GLY A 399 -7.97 11.77 -14.84
CA GLY A 399 -6.83 12.48 -15.40
C GLY A 399 -6.31 11.84 -16.69
N ARG A 400 -5.12 12.28 -17.09
CA ARG A 400 -4.44 11.79 -18.29
C ARG A 400 -4.07 10.32 -18.16
N ARG A 401 -4.30 9.55 -19.22
CA ARG A 401 -3.83 8.16 -19.37
C ARG A 401 -3.15 8.00 -20.72
N TYR A 402 -1.88 7.60 -20.69
CA TYR A 402 -1.13 7.24 -21.89
C TYR A 402 -1.55 5.85 -22.35
N LEU A 403 -1.74 5.67 -23.66
CA LEU A 403 -2.16 4.42 -24.30
C LEU A 403 -0.98 3.45 -24.45
N THR A 404 -0.27 3.20 -23.37
CA THR A 404 0.88 2.30 -23.29
C THR A 404 0.45 0.84 -23.18
N GLU A 405 1.32 -0.09 -23.55
CA GLU A 405 1.12 -1.51 -23.27
C GLU A 405 0.86 -1.72 -21.76
N GLY A 406 -0.05 -2.63 -21.42
CA GLY A 406 -0.48 -2.89 -20.04
C GLY A 406 -1.67 -2.06 -19.55
N LEU A 407 -2.03 -0.95 -20.21
CA LEU A 407 -3.23 -0.17 -19.84
C LEU A 407 -4.50 -1.03 -20.00
N PRO A 408 -5.30 -1.25 -18.95
CA PRO A 408 -6.54 -2.01 -19.08
C PRO A 408 -7.51 -1.36 -20.07
N GLY A 409 -8.01 -2.15 -21.02
CA GLY A 409 -8.93 -1.66 -22.06
C GLY A 409 -8.29 -0.78 -23.13
N ARG A 410 -6.95 -0.76 -23.24
CA ARG A 410 -6.17 0.05 -24.21
C ARG A 410 -6.73 0.03 -25.62
N GLU A 411 -7.04 -1.16 -26.16
CA GLU A 411 -7.53 -1.28 -27.55
C GLU A 411 -8.88 -0.58 -27.74
N ALA A 412 -9.79 -0.74 -26.78
CA ALA A 412 -11.09 -0.07 -26.81
C ALA A 412 -10.94 1.45 -26.61
N LEU A 413 -10.03 1.89 -25.74
CA LEU A 413 -9.72 3.31 -25.53
C LEU A 413 -9.08 3.95 -26.76
N ALA A 414 -8.18 3.24 -27.45
CA ALA A 414 -7.51 3.72 -28.66
C ALA A 414 -8.48 3.86 -29.85
N ALA A 415 -9.53 3.02 -29.90
CA ALA A 415 -10.57 3.08 -30.93
C ALA A 415 -11.70 4.08 -30.60
N ALA A 416 -11.78 4.55 -29.35
CA ALA A 416 -12.85 5.42 -28.88
C ALA A 416 -12.65 6.89 -29.30
N LYS A 417 -13.76 7.60 -29.48
CA LYS A 417 -13.80 9.04 -29.71
C LYS A 417 -14.19 9.78 -28.42
N PRO A 418 -13.90 11.09 -28.31
CA PRO A 418 -14.37 11.89 -27.18
C PRO A 418 -15.88 11.76 -26.98
N GLY A 419 -16.30 11.34 -25.78
CA GLY A 419 -17.70 11.10 -25.43
C GLY A 419 -18.16 9.64 -25.51
N ASP A 420 -17.37 8.75 -26.12
CA ASP A 420 -17.69 7.32 -26.14
C ASP A 420 -17.55 6.69 -24.74
N LEU A 421 -18.40 5.69 -24.48
CA LEU A 421 -18.36 4.92 -23.23
C LEU A 421 -17.62 3.60 -23.46
N VAL A 422 -16.55 3.38 -22.70
CA VAL A 422 -15.76 2.14 -22.72
C VAL A 422 -15.98 1.36 -21.42
N GLY A 423 -16.30 0.07 -21.54
CA GLY A 423 -16.35 -0.86 -20.42
C GLY A 423 -17.68 -1.59 -20.20
N PRO A 424 -17.88 -2.22 -19.02
CA PRO A 424 -16.94 -2.24 -17.88
C PRO A 424 -15.60 -2.90 -18.23
N VAL A 425 -14.50 -2.35 -17.73
CA VAL A 425 -13.14 -2.89 -17.91
C VAL A 425 -12.61 -3.36 -16.56
N ARG A 426 -12.06 -4.57 -16.50
CA ARG A 426 -11.41 -5.08 -15.28
C ARG A 426 -10.04 -4.44 -15.11
N VAL A 427 -9.75 -3.97 -13.91
CA VAL A 427 -8.45 -3.43 -13.48
C VAL A 427 -7.95 -4.21 -12.25
N PRO A 428 -6.68 -4.07 -11.81
CA PRO A 428 -6.13 -4.88 -10.72
C PRO A 428 -6.94 -4.84 -9.42
N ASN A 429 -7.56 -3.70 -9.10
CA ASN A 429 -8.32 -3.47 -7.88
C ASN A 429 -9.84 -3.25 -8.09
N GLY A 430 -10.39 -3.62 -9.26
CA GLY A 430 -11.80 -3.38 -9.60
C GLY A 430 -12.31 -4.10 -10.83
#